data_AF-A0A2S5N3K7-F1
#
_entry.id   AF-A0A2S5N3K7-F1
#
_cell.length_a   1.000
_cell.length_b   1.000
_cell.length_c   1.000
_cell.angle_alpha   90.00
_cell.angle_beta   90.00
_cell.angle_gamma   90.00
#
_symmetry.space_group_name_H-M   'P 1'
#
loop_
_entity.id
_entity.type
_entity.pdbx_description
1 polymer ?
#
loop_
_entity_poly.entity_id
_entity_poly.type
_entity_poly.pdbx_seq_one_letter_code
_entity_poly.pdbx_strand_id
1 'polypeptide(L)'
;MQWGAQEEFLRGLAESGKPPKALTRQPTIDESLRLLWSAFWELTGDRPYGALGLPGAIPFTAIDRYAARYGFDDRDDFARFHRLIRRMDASFVAHIIEKTGDGN
;
A
#
# COMPACT_ATOMS: atom_id res chain seq x y z
N MET A 1 -10.94 -0.31 30.02
CA MET A 1 -10.93 0.37 28.70
C MET A 1 -12.27 1.09 28.54
N GLN A 2 -12.28 2.42 28.54
CA GLN A 2 -13.51 3.21 28.34
C GLN A 2 -13.56 3.68 26.89
N TRP A 3 -14.64 3.31 26.20
CA TRP A 3 -14.88 3.60 24.77
C TRP A 3 -15.47 5.01 24.54
N GLY A 4 -15.25 5.97 25.46
CA GLY A 4 -15.96 7.24 25.60
C GLY A 4 -16.41 7.95 24.31
N ALA A 5 -15.54 8.79 23.73
CA ALA A 5 -15.90 9.62 22.57
C ALA A 5 -16.36 8.82 21.32
N GLN A 6 -15.90 7.58 21.18
CA GLN A 6 -16.34 6.69 20.09
C GLN A 6 -17.77 6.17 20.32
N GLU A 7 -18.16 5.90 21.56
CA GLU A 7 -19.52 5.48 21.89
C GLU A 7 -20.54 6.60 21.64
N GLU A 8 -20.26 7.82 22.09
CA GLU A 8 -21.12 8.99 21.84
C GLU A 8 -21.30 9.26 20.34
N PHE A 9 -20.20 9.16 19.58
CA PHE A 9 -20.23 9.30 18.13
C PHE A 9 -21.11 8.24 17.45
N LEU A 10 -20.96 6.96 17.85
CA LEU A 10 -21.75 5.86 17.29
C LEU A 10 -23.23 5.94 17.67
N ARG A 11 -23.55 6.36 18.90
CA ARG A 11 -24.94 6.61 19.34
C ARG A 11 -25.58 7.74 18.55
N GLY A 12 -24.89 8.87 18.40
CA GLY A 12 -25.38 9.99 17.59
C GLY A 12 -25.59 9.62 16.11
N LEU A 13 -24.76 8.74 15.55
CA LEU A 13 -24.96 8.19 14.21
C LEU A 13 -26.23 7.32 14.13
N ALA A 14 -26.42 6.41 15.09
CA ALA A 14 -27.59 5.54 15.14
C ALA A 14 -28.91 6.33 15.28
N GLU A 15 -28.92 7.38 16.12
CA GLU A 15 -30.08 8.25 16.31
C GLU A 15 -30.38 9.11 15.08
N SER A 16 -29.34 9.58 14.38
CA SER A 16 -29.52 10.41 13.18
C SER A 16 -30.08 9.65 11.97
N GLY A 17 -29.93 8.32 11.94
CA GLY A 17 -30.28 7.46 10.81
C GLY A 17 -29.52 7.75 9.50
N LYS A 18 -28.55 8.69 9.51
CA LYS A 18 -27.81 9.11 8.32
C LYS A 18 -26.43 8.44 8.31
N PRO A 19 -26.03 7.81 7.20
CA PRO A 19 -24.70 7.24 7.11
C PRO A 19 -23.63 8.34 7.26
N PRO A 20 -22.50 8.04 7.92
CA PRO A 20 -21.39 8.98 8.03
C PRO A 20 -20.93 9.42 6.64
N LYS A 21 -20.52 10.69 6.51
CA LYS A 21 -19.98 11.24 5.24
C LYS A 21 -18.81 10.42 4.67
N ALA A 22 -18.10 9.68 5.52
CA ALA A 22 -17.02 8.79 5.09
C ALA A 22 -17.52 7.60 4.25
N LEU A 23 -18.70 7.03 4.56
CA LEU A 23 -19.28 5.93 3.78
C LEU A 23 -19.83 6.39 2.44
N THR A 24 -20.39 7.60 2.38
CA THR A 24 -20.92 8.17 1.13
C THR A 24 -19.83 8.67 0.18
N ARG A 25 -18.61 8.89 0.68
CA ARG A 25 -17.44 9.32 -0.11
C ARG A 25 -16.42 8.21 -0.32
N GLN A 26 -16.80 6.96 -0.08
CA GLN A 26 -15.88 5.85 -0.24
C GLN A 26 -15.42 5.78 -1.70
N PRO A 27 -14.11 5.91 -1.98
CA PRO A 27 -13.62 5.80 -3.34
C PRO A 27 -13.79 4.35 -3.82
N THR A 28 -14.33 4.18 -5.02
CA THR A 28 -14.26 2.90 -5.71
C THR A 28 -12.83 2.71 -6.22
N ILE A 29 -12.11 1.74 -5.67
CA ILE A 29 -10.76 1.40 -6.12
C ILE A 29 -10.90 0.43 -7.29
N ASP A 30 -10.34 0.81 -8.44
CA ASP A 30 -10.26 -0.05 -9.62
C ASP A 30 -9.51 -1.36 -9.31
N GLU A 31 -9.95 -2.47 -9.89
CA GLU A 31 -9.37 -3.79 -9.62
C GLU A 31 -7.87 -3.85 -9.98
N SER A 32 -7.44 -3.14 -11.03
CA SER A 32 -6.02 -3.10 -11.39
C SER A 32 -5.17 -2.42 -10.31
N LEU A 33 -5.73 -1.43 -9.60
CA LEU A 33 -5.07 -0.77 -8.48
C LEU A 33 -5.01 -1.67 -7.24
N ARG A 34 -6.05 -2.48 -7.00
CA ARG A 34 -6.03 -3.48 -5.93
C ARG A 34 -4.95 -4.52 -6.17
N LEU A 35 -4.85 -5.02 -7.40
CA LEU A 35 -3.81 -5.98 -7.77
C LEU A 35 -2.42 -5.40 -7.55
N LEU A 36 -2.15 -4.17 -8.01
CA LEU A 36 -0.86 -3.50 -7.80
C LEU A 36 -0.54 -3.29 -6.32
N TRP A 37 -1.54 -2.92 -5.52
CA TRP A 37 -1.39 -2.77 -4.08
C TRP A 37 -1.03 -4.09 -3.39
N SER A 38 -1.73 -5.17 -3.71
CA SER A 38 -1.41 -6.50 -3.19
C SER A 38 -0.01 -6.96 -3.61
N ALA A 39 0.32 -6.81 -4.90
CA ALA A 39 1.63 -7.18 -5.43
C ALA A 39 2.77 -6.44 -4.72
N PHE A 40 2.62 -5.15 -4.43
CA PHE A 40 3.62 -4.38 -3.70
C PHE A 40 3.88 -4.93 -2.28
N TRP A 41 2.83 -5.33 -1.56
CA TRP A 41 2.98 -5.89 -0.22
C TRP A 41 3.54 -7.31 -0.23
N GLU A 42 3.17 -8.12 -1.20
CA GLU A 42 3.73 -9.46 -1.39
C GLU A 42 5.23 -9.39 -1.73
N LEU A 43 5.62 -8.48 -2.62
CA LEU A 43 7.02 -8.25 -3.01
C LEU A 43 7.86 -7.57 -1.93
N THR A 44 7.22 -6.89 -0.96
CA THR A 44 7.92 -6.20 0.12
C THR A 44 8.76 -7.15 0.98
N GLY A 45 8.39 -8.42 1.08
CA GLY A 45 9.17 -9.42 1.81
C GLY A 45 10.55 -9.71 1.21
N ASP A 46 10.72 -9.49 -0.10
CA ASP A 46 11.96 -9.79 -0.82
C ASP A 46 12.99 -8.63 -0.75
N ARG A 47 12.63 -7.50 -0.14
CA ARG A 47 13.51 -6.33 -0.09
C ARG A 47 14.71 -6.58 0.85
N PRO A 48 15.93 -6.20 0.45
CA PRO A 48 17.08 -6.23 1.35
C PRO A 48 16.97 -5.10 2.38
N TYR A 49 17.54 -5.33 3.56
CA TYR A 49 17.72 -4.30 4.57
C TYR A 49 19.20 -4.02 4.76
N GLY A 50 19.57 -2.73 4.78
CA GLY A 50 20.95 -2.29 5.02
C GLY A 50 21.34 -2.42 6.50
N ALA A 51 22.63 -2.22 6.79
CA ALA A 51 23.18 -2.31 8.16
C ALA A 51 22.52 -1.35 9.17
N LEU A 52 21.97 -0.22 8.69
CA LEU A 52 21.23 0.77 9.50
C LEU A 52 19.73 0.45 9.62
N GLY A 53 19.28 -0.74 9.20
CA GLY A 53 17.87 -1.12 9.20
C GLY A 53 17.02 -0.39 8.16
N LEU A 54 17.63 0.37 7.25
CA LEU A 54 16.92 1.07 6.18
C LEU A 54 16.58 0.10 5.04
N PRO A 55 15.34 0.17 4.49
CA PRO A 55 14.93 -0.70 3.40
C PRO A 55 15.65 -0.32 2.10
N GLY A 56 16.13 -1.33 1.40
CA GLY A 56 16.54 -1.22 0.00
C GLY A 56 15.34 -1.30 -0.95
N ALA A 57 15.65 -1.15 -2.24
CA ALA A 57 14.66 -1.32 -3.30
C ALA A 57 14.29 -2.80 -3.49
N ILE A 58 13.05 -3.06 -3.89
CA ILE A 58 12.60 -4.41 -4.29
C ILE A 58 13.47 -4.88 -5.49
N PRO A 59 14.10 -6.07 -5.42
CA PRO A 59 14.92 -6.59 -6.51
C PRO A 59 14.13 -6.75 -7.81
N PHE A 60 14.76 -6.40 -8.95
CA PHE A 60 14.14 -6.61 -10.27
C PHE A 60 13.71 -8.07 -10.47
N THR A 61 14.55 -9.01 -10.06
CA THR A 61 14.30 -10.46 -10.19
C THR A 61 13.09 -10.95 -9.40
N ALA A 62 12.74 -10.28 -8.29
CA ALA A 62 11.52 -10.57 -7.54
C ALA A 62 10.30 -10.10 -8.34
N ILE A 63 10.36 -8.89 -8.89
CA ILE A 63 9.29 -8.30 -9.72
C ILE A 63 9.09 -9.12 -11.00
N ASP A 64 10.17 -9.54 -11.65
CA ASP A 64 10.17 -10.38 -12.86
C ASP A 64 9.52 -11.75 -12.59
N ARG A 65 9.91 -12.42 -11.50
CA ARG A 65 9.30 -13.70 -11.11
C ARG A 65 7.82 -13.57 -10.76
N TYR A 66 7.45 -12.49 -10.07
CA TYR A 66 6.06 -12.20 -9.76
C TYR A 66 5.26 -11.95 -11.04
N ALA A 67 5.77 -11.11 -11.94
CA ALA A 67 5.14 -10.83 -13.22
C ALA A 67 4.83 -12.12 -13.99
N ALA A 68 5.83 -12.99 -14.16
CA ALA A 68 5.66 -14.28 -14.84
C ALA A 68 4.67 -15.21 -14.11
N ARG A 69 4.61 -15.17 -12.78
CA ARG A 69 3.70 -16.02 -11.99
C ARG A 69 2.23 -15.60 -12.14
N TYR A 70 1.97 -14.30 -12.31
CA TYR A 70 0.63 -13.73 -12.35
C TYR A 70 0.18 -13.32 -13.75
N GLY A 71 0.92 -13.72 -14.79
CA GLY A 71 0.53 -13.58 -16.20
C GLY A 71 0.81 -12.22 -16.82
N PHE A 72 1.78 -11.46 -16.30
CA PHE A 72 2.29 -10.24 -16.93
C PHE A 72 3.36 -10.59 -17.97
N ASP A 73 2.99 -11.41 -18.96
CA ASP A 73 3.92 -12.03 -19.91
C ASP A 73 4.16 -11.17 -21.15
N ASP A 74 3.27 -10.23 -21.44
CA ASP A 74 3.48 -9.23 -22.49
C ASP A 74 4.48 -8.16 -22.06
N ARG A 75 5.32 -7.71 -23.01
CA ARG A 75 6.40 -6.75 -22.73
C ARG A 75 5.87 -5.40 -22.24
N ASP A 76 4.77 -4.91 -22.80
CA ASP A 76 4.20 -3.62 -22.44
C ASP A 76 3.46 -3.71 -21.10
N ASP A 77 2.78 -4.84 -20.85
CA ASP A 77 2.15 -5.14 -19.56
C ASP A 77 3.19 -5.25 -18.44
N PHE A 78 4.29 -5.98 -18.68
CA PHE A 78 5.41 -6.04 -17.75
C PHE A 78 6.02 -4.66 -17.51
N ALA A 79 6.27 -3.89 -18.57
CA ALA A 79 6.85 -2.56 -18.44
C ALA A 79 5.93 -1.61 -17.63
N ARG A 80 4.62 -1.72 -17.79
CA ARG A 80 3.63 -0.97 -17.01
C ARG A 80 3.61 -1.42 -15.54
N PHE A 81 3.53 -2.73 -15.28
CA PHE A 81 3.56 -3.30 -13.94
C PHE A 81 4.84 -2.91 -13.19
N HIS A 82 6.01 -3.18 -13.78
CA HIS A 82 7.32 -2.85 -13.21
C HIS A 82 7.43 -1.36 -12.89
N ARG A 83 7.00 -0.47 -13.80
CA ARG A 83 7.02 0.98 -13.56
C ARG A 83 6.17 1.40 -12.36
N LEU A 84 4.99 0.81 -12.20
CA LEU A 84 4.07 1.13 -11.10
C LEU A 84 4.62 0.63 -9.77
N ILE A 85 5.07 -0.63 -9.70
CA ILE A 85 5.71 -1.19 -8.49
C ILE A 85 6.94 -0.37 -8.07
N ARG A 86 7.80 0.03 -9.03
CA ARG A 86 8.97 0.87 -8.74
C ARG A 86 8.62 2.24 -8.16
N ARG A 87 7.53 2.86 -8.65
CA ARG A 87 7.06 4.14 -8.11
C ARG A 87 6.53 3.99 -6.69
N MET A 88 5.75 2.95 -6.43
CA MET A 88 5.25 2.65 -5.08
C MET A 88 6.40 2.36 -4.10
N ASP A 89 7.37 1.57 -4.53
CA ASP A 89 8.55 1.22 -3.73
C ASP A 89 9.42 2.44 -3.41
N ALA A 90 9.66 3.32 -4.38
CA ALA A 90 10.39 4.56 -4.15
C ALA A 90 9.68 5.47 -3.13
N SER A 91 8.35 5.60 -3.23
CA SER A 91 7.56 6.37 -2.25
C SER A 91 7.59 5.75 -0.86
N PHE A 92 7.53 4.42 -0.76
CA PHE A 92 7.63 3.72 0.53
C PHE A 92 9.00 3.93 1.17
N VAL A 93 10.09 3.71 0.42
CA VAL A 93 11.45 3.90 0.93
C VAL A 93 11.67 5.34 1.40
N ALA A 94 11.22 6.34 0.62
CA ALA A 94 11.30 7.75 1.01
C ALA A 94 10.55 8.02 2.32
N HIS A 95 9.33 7.51 2.46
CA HIS A 95 8.53 7.67 3.68
C HIS A 95 9.18 7.03 4.91
N ILE A 96 9.79 5.85 4.76
CA ILE A 96 10.52 5.21 5.86
C ILE A 96 11.76 6.00 6.25
N ILE A 97 12.54 6.49 5.27
CA ILE A 97 13.73 7.31 5.53
C ILE A 97 13.36 8.59 6.28
N GLU A 98 12.32 9.29 5.82
CA GLU A 98 11.79 10.50 6.48
C GLU A 98 11.39 10.20 7.94
N LYS A 99 10.59 9.15 8.15
CA LYS A 99 10.11 8.77 9.48
C LYS A 99 11.23 8.32 10.43
N THR A 100 12.27 7.67 9.93
CA THR A 100 13.43 7.28 10.73
C THR A 100 14.36 8.48 10.99
N GLY A 101 14.41 9.46 10.08
CA GLY A 101 15.18 10.70 10.23
C GLY A 101 14.59 11.69 11.24
N ASP A 102 13.26 11.77 11.33
CA ASP A 102 12.55 12.65 12.28
C ASP A 102 12.54 12.11 13.72
N GLY A 103 12.93 10.84 13.91
CA GLY A 103 12.93 10.15 15.20
C GLY A 103 14.26 10.18 15.95
N ASN A 104 15.26 10.96 15.47
CA ASN A 104 16.62 11.00 16.01
C ASN A 104 17.03 12.42 16.44
#